data_AF-A0A2E5FV83-F1
#
_entry.id   AF-A0A2E5FV83-F1
#
_cell.length_a   1.000
_cell.length_b   1.000
_cell.length_c   1.000
_cell.angle_alpha   90.00
_cell.angle_beta   90.00
_cell.angle_gamma   90.00
#
_symmetry.space_group_name_H-M   'P 1'
#
loop_
_entity.id
_entity.type
_entity.pdbx_description
1 polymer ?
#
loop_
_entity_poly.entity_id
_entity_poly.type
_entity_poly.pdbx_seq_one_letter_code
_entity_poly.pdbx_strand_id
1 'polypeptide(L)'
;MRSTHRFRGTISLALVACFVATPALAAPNNADDAIYPRDLLKAKPAQAKQYRNVVKPVASKHAWIGKGATQTPVTEVSFGGTDYAVLSSCKPHDCANENLVVLLPGSNTAQGEAVGALVANTGDNGLGPTQSTITWLGEPARDQRRFLGAYLFR
;
A
#
# COMPACT_ATOMS: atom_id res chain seq x y z
N MET A 1 -65.68 42.86 -0.34
CA MET A 1 -65.48 41.39 -0.46
C MET A 1 -65.19 41.04 -1.93
N ARG A 2 -64.18 40.19 -2.15
CA ARG A 2 -63.74 39.51 -3.39
C ARG A 2 -63.05 40.32 -4.49
N SER A 3 -61.72 40.38 -4.30
CA SER A 3 -60.68 40.40 -5.32
C SER A 3 -60.74 39.15 -6.22
N THR A 4 -60.41 39.30 -7.51
CA THR A 4 -59.89 38.21 -8.36
C THR A 4 -58.71 38.72 -9.18
N HIS A 5 -57.51 38.33 -8.75
CA HIS A 5 -56.25 38.58 -9.45
C HIS A 5 -56.10 37.62 -10.64
N ARG A 6 -55.75 38.16 -11.81
CA ARG A 6 -55.28 37.36 -12.96
C ARG A 6 -53.83 36.93 -12.71
N PHE A 7 -53.62 35.64 -12.46
CA PHE A 7 -52.28 35.07 -12.30
C PHE A 7 -51.77 34.59 -13.67
N ARG A 8 -50.89 35.37 -14.30
CA ARG A 8 -50.02 34.91 -15.39
C ARG A 8 -48.81 34.23 -14.75
N GLY A 9 -48.79 32.90 -14.75
CA GLY A 9 -47.63 32.12 -14.33
C GLY A 9 -46.84 31.63 -15.55
N THR A 10 -45.71 32.26 -15.83
CA THR A 10 -44.68 31.74 -16.74
C THR A 10 -43.99 30.56 -16.05
N ILE A 11 -44.06 29.39 -16.67
CA ILE A 11 -43.35 28.18 -16.24
C ILE A 11 -41.87 28.37 -16.58
N SER A 12 -41.06 28.73 -15.58
CA SER A 12 -39.60 28.70 -15.69
C SER A 12 -39.13 27.25 -15.58
N LEU A 13 -38.64 26.71 -16.69
CA LEU A 13 -37.99 25.42 -16.78
C LEU A 13 -36.61 25.50 -16.10
N ALA A 14 -36.51 25.04 -14.85
CA ALA A 14 -35.24 24.95 -14.14
C ALA A 14 -34.46 23.73 -14.64
N LEU A 15 -33.41 23.96 -15.44
CA LEU A 15 -32.41 22.94 -15.80
C LEU A 15 -31.59 22.59 -14.55
N VAL A 16 -31.82 21.40 -14.00
CA VAL A 16 -30.96 20.78 -12.97
C VAL A 16 -29.77 20.14 -13.71
N ALA A 17 -28.62 20.80 -13.66
CA ALA A 17 -27.36 20.22 -14.12
C ALA A 17 -26.79 19.31 -13.03
N CYS A 18 -26.97 17.99 -13.16
CA CYS A 18 -26.24 17.00 -12.37
C CYS A 18 -24.75 17.03 -12.76
N PHE A 19 -23.92 17.71 -11.97
CA PHE A 19 -22.47 17.54 -12.03
C PHE A 19 -22.11 16.16 -11.49
N VAL A 20 -21.88 15.21 -12.38
CA VAL A 20 -21.31 13.91 -12.04
C VAL A 20 -19.82 14.13 -11.80
N ALA A 21 -19.41 14.27 -10.53
CA ALA A 21 -18.01 14.36 -10.17
C ALA A 21 -17.37 12.97 -10.37
N THR A 22 -16.67 12.78 -11.48
CA THR A 22 -15.82 11.60 -11.69
C THR A 22 -14.61 11.68 -10.76
N PRO A 23 -14.36 10.68 -9.90
CA PRO A 23 -13.10 10.62 -9.17
C PRO A 23 -11.97 10.42 -10.19
N ALA A 24 -11.04 11.38 -10.25
CA ALA A 24 -9.82 11.23 -11.02
C ALA A 24 -8.97 10.15 -10.35
N LEU A 25 -8.91 8.96 -10.96
CA LEU A 25 -7.88 7.98 -10.64
C LEU A 25 -6.56 8.57 -11.13
N ALA A 26 -5.72 9.02 -10.20
CA ALA A 26 -4.35 9.43 -10.53
C ALA A 26 -3.59 8.20 -11.05
N ALA A 27 -3.27 8.22 -12.35
CA ALA A 27 -2.36 7.25 -12.95
C ALA A 27 -0.94 7.47 -12.38
N PRO A 28 -0.11 6.42 -12.24
CA PRO A 28 1.28 6.61 -11.84
C PRO A 28 2.05 7.40 -12.90
N ASN A 29 2.88 8.34 -12.44
CA ASN A 29 3.85 9.07 -13.26
C ASN A 29 4.89 8.12 -13.90
N ASN A 30 5.55 8.57 -14.97
CA ASN A 30 6.47 7.78 -15.81
C ASN A 30 7.48 6.93 -15.01
N ALA A 31 7.91 5.79 -15.59
CA ALA A 31 8.84 4.84 -14.96
C ALA A 31 10.18 5.45 -14.49
N ASP A 32 10.58 6.59 -15.06
CA ASP A 32 11.78 7.33 -14.68
C ASP A 32 11.68 8.02 -13.30
N ASP A 33 10.47 8.18 -12.74
CA ASP A 33 10.24 8.76 -11.42
C ASP A 33 10.06 7.71 -10.30
N ALA A 34 10.36 6.43 -10.58
CA ALA A 34 10.19 5.34 -9.64
C ALA A 34 11.09 5.51 -8.39
N ILE A 35 10.47 5.64 -7.22
CA ILE A 35 11.19 5.68 -5.93
C ILE A 35 11.35 4.25 -5.42
N TYR A 36 12.58 3.85 -5.08
CA TYR A 36 12.84 2.55 -4.45
C TYR A 36 12.82 2.64 -2.92
N PRO A 37 12.50 1.54 -2.21
CA PRO A 37 12.46 1.50 -0.75
C PRO A 37 13.73 2.04 -0.09
N ARG A 38 14.92 1.74 -0.64
CA ARG A 38 16.18 2.28 -0.11
C ARG A 38 16.23 3.80 -0.16
N ASP A 39 15.80 4.40 -1.27
CA ASP A 39 15.84 5.85 -1.48
C ASP A 39 14.80 6.55 -0.62
N LEU A 40 13.59 5.98 -0.53
CA LEU A 40 12.55 6.46 0.39
C LEU A 40 13.05 6.48 1.84
N LEU A 41 13.59 5.36 2.34
CA LEU A 41 14.05 5.25 3.73
C LEU A 41 15.28 6.12 3.99
N LYS A 42 16.14 6.38 2.99
CA LYS A 42 17.24 7.34 3.10
C LYS A 42 16.71 8.78 3.23
N ALA A 43 15.68 9.12 2.45
CA ALA A 43 15.09 10.46 2.44
C ALA A 43 14.19 10.75 3.66
N LYS A 44 13.64 9.73 4.32
CA LYS A 44 12.61 9.87 5.36
C LYS A 44 13.02 9.16 6.67
N PRO A 45 13.76 9.81 7.58
CA PRO A 45 14.32 9.16 8.78
C PRO A 45 13.28 8.57 9.75
N ALA A 46 12.11 9.21 9.90
CA ALA A 46 11.03 8.71 10.76
C ALA A 46 10.45 7.39 10.22
N GLN A 47 10.21 7.33 8.91
CA GLN A 47 9.79 6.13 8.19
C GLN A 47 10.89 5.06 8.22
N ALA A 48 12.16 5.43 8.09
CA ALA A 48 13.29 4.52 8.27
C ALA A 48 13.30 3.87 9.66
N LYS A 49 12.99 4.63 10.71
CA LYS A 49 12.87 4.10 12.07
C LYS A 49 11.71 3.12 12.20
N GLN A 50 10.54 3.44 11.65
CA GLN A 50 9.40 2.52 11.64
C GLN A 50 9.70 1.23 10.89
N TYR A 51 10.30 1.31 9.69
CA TYR A 51 10.74 0.14 8.93
C TYR A 51 11.71 -0.73 9.73
N ARG A 52 12.77 -0.14 10.32
CA ARG A 52 13.73 -0.91 11.14
C ARG A 52 13.05 -1.60 12.32
N ASN A 53 12.09 -0.94 12.96
CA ASN A 53 11.37 -1.52 14.09
C ASN A 53 10.54 -2.73 13.68
N VAL A 54 9.78 -2.63 12.57
CA VAL A 54 8.89 -3.71 12.14
C VAL A 54 9.67 -4.93 11.63
N VAL A 55 10.82 -4.75 10.97
CA VAL A 55 11.63 -5.88 10.45
C VAL A 55 12.60 -6.49 11.46
N LYS A 56 12.83 -5.81 12.59
CA LYS A 56 13.77 -6.25 13.64
C LYS A 56 13.59 -7.72 14.07
N PRO A 57 12.37 -8.27 14.25
CA PRO A 57 12.18 -9.65 14.72
C PRO A 57 12.75 -10.72 13.77
N VAL A 58 12.88 -10.41 12.47
CA VAL A 58 13.33 -11.36 11.44
C VAL A 58 14.73 -11.03 10.90
N ALA A 59 15.19 -9.79 11.05
CA ALA A 59 16.42 -9.29 10.43
C ALA A 59 17.70 -10.09 10.77
N SER A 60 17.80 -10.69 11.96
CA SER A 60 18.97 -11.49 12.35
C SER A 60 19.02 -12.85 11.64
N LYS A 61 17.87 -13.47 11.39
CA LYS A 61 17.75 -14.76 10.68
C LYS A 61 17.76 -14.58 9.16
N HIS A 62 17.31 -13.41 8.69
CA HIS A 62 17.19 -13.08 7.28
C HIS A 62 18.12 -11.90 6.95
N ALA A 63 19.44 -12.15 6.96
CA ALA A 63 20.46 -11.10 6.88
C ALA A 63 20.38 -10.22 5.62
N TRP A 64 19.76 -10.71 4.54
CA TRP A 64 19.56 -9.98 3.29
C TRP A 64 18.71 -8.72 3.46
N ILE A 65 17.80 -8.69 4.45
CA ILE A 65 16.93 -7.54 4.75
C ILE A 65 17.73 -6.25 5.01
N GLY A 66 18.93 -6.38 5.60
CA GLY A 66 19.81 -5.25 5.92
C GLY A 66 21.05 -5.10 5.03
N LYS A 67 21.33 -6.06 4.13
CA LYS A 67 22.63 -6.17 3.45
C LYS A 67 22.59 -6.13 1.93
N GLY A 68 21.41 -6.11 1.32
CA GLY A 68 21.33 -5.99 -0.14
C GLY A 68 20.10 -6.60 -0.78
N ALA A 69 18.93 -6.53 -0.13
CA ALA A 69 17.68 -7.02 -0.69
C ALA A 69 17.45 -6.51 -2.13
N THR A 70 16.92 -7.37 -2.99
CA THR A 70 16.39 -6.96 -4.29
C THR A 70 15.05 -6.27 -4.04
N GLN A 71 14.83 -5.08 -4.62
CA GLN A 71 13.68 -4.23 -4.32
C GLN A 71 12.87 -3.94 -5.57
N THR A 72 11.56 -3.82 -5.42
CA THR A 72 10.69 -3.23 -6.44
C THR A 72 10.43 -1.76 -6.12
N PRO A 73 10.00 -0.95 -7.10
CA PRO A 73 9.53 0.41 -6.81
C PRO A 73 8.45 0.43 -5.72
N VAL A 74 8.45 1.50 -4.92
CA VAL A 74 7.44 1.78 -3.91
C VAL A 74 6.09 1.97 -4.62
N THR A 75 5.05 1.35 -4.07
CA THR A 75 3.66 1.57 -4.51
C THR A 75 2.92 2.30 -3.41
N GLU A 76 2.22 3.39 -3.72
CA GLU A 76 1.34 4.07 -2.78
C GLU A 76 -0.06 3.48 -2.87
N VAL A 77 -0.67 3.15 -1.73
CA VAL A 77 -2.03 2.61 -1.65
C VAL A 77 -2.80 3.23 -0.50
N SER A 78 -4.11 3.36 -0.66
CA SER A 78 -5.00 3.88 0.38
C SER A 78 -6.06 2.84 0.72
N PHE A 79 -6.12 2.42 1.98
CA PHE A 79 -7.20 1.57 2.49
C PHE A 79 -7.34 1.71 4.00
N GLY A 80 -8.53 1.42 4.53
CA GLY A 80 -8.80 1.56 5.97
C GLY A 80 -8.63 3.00 6.48
N GLY A 81 -8.77 4.01 5.61
CA GLY A 81 -8.56 5.42 5.94
C GLY A 81 -7.08 5.81 6.14
N THR A 82 -6.14 4.95 5.75
CA THR A 82 -4.69 5.22 5.83
C THR A 82 -4.04 5.12 4.46
N ASP A 83 -3.15 6.07 4.18
CA ASP A 83 -2.23 6.00 3.04
C ASP A 83 -0.97 5.23 3.46
N TYR A 84 -0.54 4.29 2.63
CA TYR A 84 0.64 3.46 2.84
C TYR A 84 1.58 3.50 1.64
N ALA A 85 2.86 3.69 1.93
CA ALA A 85 3.94 3.29 1.04
C ALA A 85 4.18 1.78 1.22
N VAL A 86 4.03 1.02 0.14
CA VAL A 86 4.28 -0.42 0.09
C VAL A 86 5.72 -0.64 -0.31
N LEU A 87 6.51 -1.18 0.61
CA LEU A 87 7.91 -1.53 0.39
C LEU A 87 8.00 -3.04 0.21
N SER A 88 8.33 -3.49 -1.00
CA SER A 88 8.51 -4.90 -1.30
C SER A 88 9.96 -5.21 -1.63
N SER A 89 10.45 -6.33 -1.10
CA SER A 89 11.82 -6.78 -1.33
C SER A 89 11.93 -8.29 -1.22
N CYS A 90 12.93 -8.85 -1.87
CA CYS A 90 13.19 -10.28 -1.87
C CYS A 90 14.67 -10.59 -1.62
N LYS A 91 14.93 -11.83 -1.22
CA LYS A 91 16.29 -12.33 -1.04
C LYS A 91 16.99 -12.38 -2.40
N PRO A 92 18.18 -11.75 -2.55
CA PRO A 92 18.91 -11.75 -3.81
C PRO A 92 19.18 -13.16 -4.32
N HIS A 93 18.93 -13.38 -5.62
CA HIS A 93 19.07 -14.67 -6.31
C HIS A 93 18.14 -15.78 -5.82
N ASP A 94 17.20 -15.48 -4.92
CA ASP A 94 16.32 -16.45 -4.28
C ASP A 94 14.92 -15.87 -4.01
N CYS A 95 14.46 -14.99 -4.92
CA CYS A 95 13.24 -14.22 -4.74
C CYS A 95 11.99 -15.09 -4.69
N ALA A 96 11.98 -16.24 -5.36
CA ALA A 96 10.87 -17.19 -5.28
C ALA A 96 10.68 -17.73 -3.85
N ASN A 97 11.75 -17.80 -3.04
CA ASN A 97 11.70 -18.46 -1.75
C ASN A 97 11.56 -17.53 -0.55
N GLU A 98 12.05 -16.29 -0.63
CA GLU A 98 11.95 -15.35 0.50
C GLU A 98 11.57 -13.94 0.04
N ASN A 99 10.39 -13.49 0.48
CA ASN A 99 9.86 -12.15 0.20
C ASN A 99 9.47 -11.44 1.51
N LEU A 100 9.70 -10.14 1.55
CA LEU A 100 9.31 -9.24 2.62
C LEU A 100 8.49 -8.09 2.03
N VAL A 101 7.33 -7.85 2.62
CA VAL A 101 6.48 -6.71 2.29
C VAL A 101 6.19 -5.93 3.56
N VAL A 102 6.37 -4.61 3.50
CA VAL A 102 6.08 -3.69 4.60
C VAL A 102 5.11 -2.62 4.11
N LEU A 103 4.02 -2.45 4.87
CA LEU A 103 3.12 -1.31 4.79
C LEU A 103 3.65 -0.23 5.72
N LEU A 104 4.15 0.85 5.14
CA LEU A 104 4.71 1.97 5.87
C LEU A 104 3.73 3.14 5.79
N PRO A 105 3.21 3.67 6.91
CA PRO A 105 2.33 4.83 6.88
C PRO A 105 2.94 5.99 6.08
N GLY A 106 2.16 6.51 5.15
CA GLY A 106 2.52 7.67 4.34
C GLY A 106 2.73 8.91 5.21
N SER A 107 3.43 9.92 4.67
CA SER A 107 3.75 11.14 5.42
C SER A 107 2.53 11.97 5.81
N ASN A 108 1.38 11.76 5.14
CA ASN A 108 0.12 12.46 5.41
C ASN A 108 -0.78 11.73 6.43
N THR A 109 -0.36 10.55 6.90
CA THR A 109 -1.11 9.76 7.86
C THR A 109 -0.80 10.24 9.27
N ALA A 110 -1.80 10.83 9.94
CA ALA A 110 -1.64 11.37 11.29
C ALA A 110 -1.45 10.28 12.37
N GLN A 111 -1.92 9.06 12.12
CA GLN A 111 -1.81 7.91 13.02
C GLN A 111 -1.58 6.61 12.24
N GLY A 112 -0.59 5.82 12.65
CA GLY A 112 -0.36 4.49 12.06
C GLY A 112 1.03 3.96 12.40
N GLU A 113 1.12 2.66 12.57
CA GLU A 113 2.39 1.94 12.73
C GLU A 113 2.71 1.14 11.47
N ALA A 114 3.99 0.96 11.19
CA ALA A 114 4.42 0.08 10.12
C ALA A 114 4.10 -1.37 10.49
N VAL A 115 3.51 -2.08 9.54
CA VAL A 115 3.23 -3.51 9.64
C VAL A 115 3.81 -4.22 8.44
N GLY A 116 4.04 -5.51 8.52
CA GLY A 116 4.61 -6.24 7.41
C GLY A 116 4.42 -7.74 7.52
N ALA A 117 4.99 -8.43 6.53
CA ALA A 117 5.06 -9.86 6.53
C ALA A 117 6.31 -10.32 5.79
N LEU A 118 6.93 -11.39 6.26
CA LEU A 118 7.94 -12.15 5.55
C LEU A 118 7.36 -13.52 5.21
N VAL A 119 7.52 -13.98 3.97
CA VAL A 119 7.26 -15.37 3.60
C VAL A 119 8.57 -16.09 3.34
N ALA A 120 8.68 -17.31 3.85
CA ALA A 120 9.73 -18.26 3.52
C ALA A 120 9.08 -19.53 2.96
N ASN A 121 9.46 -19.91 1.75
CA ASN A 121 8.92 -21.04 1.02
C ASN A 121 9.90 -22.22 1.03
N THR A 122 9.37 -23.44 0.96
CA THR A 122 10.16 -24.67 0.83
C THR A 122 9.55 -25.61 -0.22
N GLY A 123 10.40 -26.50 -0.77
CA GLY A 123 10.00 -27.60 -1.63
C GLY A 123 9.51 -27.20 -3.02
N ASP A 124 10.21 -26.26 -3.67
CA ASP A 124 9.89 -25.84 -5.04
C ASP A 124 10.51 -26.81 -6.07
N ASN A 125 9.66 -27.66 -6.66
CA ASN A 125 10.04 -28.58 -7.75
C ASN A 125 9.80 -27.96 -9.13
N GLY A 126 9.77 -26.62 -9.24
CA GLY A 126 9.40 -25.90 -10.46
C GLY A 126 7.89 -25.78 -10.69
N LEU A 127 7.08 -26.18 -9.70
CA LEU A 127 5.61 -26.04 -9.69
C LEU A 127 5.13 -25.04 -8.62
N GLY A 128 6.06 -24.37 -7.93
CA GLY A 128 5.79 -23.55 -6.76
C GLY A 128 6.04 -24.30 -5.45
N PRO A 129 5.89 -23.61 -4.31
CA PRO A 129 6.29 -24.15 -3.02
C PRO A 129 5.30 -25.19 -2.50
N THR A 130 5.82 -26.27 -1.90
CA THR A 130 4.99 -27.25 -1.19
C THR A 130 4.54 -26.73 0.18
N GLN A 131 5.31 -25.82 0.78
CA GLN A 131 4.97 -25.16 2.03
C GLN A 131 5.44 -23.71 2.04
N SER A 132 4.61 -22.83 2.60
CA SER A 132 4.91 -21.42 2.84
C SER A 132 4.73 -21.09 4.31
N THR A 133 5.73 -20.46 4.91
CA THR A 133 5.69 -19.95 6.28
C THR A 133 5.61 -18.43 6.25
N ILE A 134 4.49 -17.86 6.70
CA ILE A 134 4.31 -16.41 6.79
C ILE A 134 4.57 -15.95 8.22
N THR A 135 5.51 -15.04 8.39
CA THR A 135 5.77 -14.33 9.65
C THR A 135 5.15 -12.93 9.57
N TRP A 136 4.11 -12.69 10.36
CA TRP A 136 3.48 -11.36 10.48
C TRP A 136 4.31 -10.45 11.40
N LEU A 137 4.45 -9.18 11.01
CA LEU A 137 5.30 -8.19 11.70
C LEU A 137 4.46 -6.97 12.08
N GLY A 138 4.50 -6.56 13.36
CA GLY A 138 3.76 -5.38 13.84
C GLY A 138 2.25 -5.58 14.01
N GLU A 139 1.80 -6.83 14.21
CA GLU A 139 0.37 -7.16 14.45
C GLU A 139 -0.62 -6.59 13.41
N PRO A 140 -0.45 -6.90 12.11
CA PRO A 140 -1.33 -6.35 11.08
C PRO A 140 -2.80 -6.71 11.29
N ALA A 141 -3.67 -5.72 11.09
CA ALA A 141 -5.12 -5.87 11.06
C ALA A 141 -5.58 -6.83 9.94
N ARG A 142 -6.85 -7.22 9.94
CA ARG A 142 -7.38 -8.25 9.01
C ARG A 142 -7.24 -7.82 7.54
N ASP A 143 -7.56 -6.58 7.23
CA ASP A 143 -7.42 -5.98 5.91
C ASP A 143 -5.96 -5.85 5.49
N GLN A 144 -5.08 -5.40 6.39
CA GLN A 144 -3.63 -5.36 6.16
C GLN A 144 -3.06 -6.76 5.88
N ARG A 145 -3.49 -7.80 6.63
CA ARG A 145 -3.09 -9.19 6.36
C ARG A 145 -3.54 -9.69 5.00
N ARG A 146 -4.76 -9.35 4.58
CA ARG A 146 -5.27 -9.69 3.24
C ARG A 146 -4.43 -9.02 2.15
N PHE A 147 -4.12 -7.74 2.31
CA PHE A 147 -3.28 -6.99 1.38
C PHE A 147 -1.87 -7.59 1.30
N LEU A 148 -1.21 -7.74 2.46
CA LEU A 148 0.14 -8.30 2.57
C LEU A 148 0.20 -9.71 1.97
N GLY A 149 -0.76 -10.58 2.29
CA GLY A 149 -0.82 -11.94 1.74
C GLY A 149 -0.83 -11.98 0.21
N ALA A 150 -1.55 -11.05 -0.44
CA ALA A 150 -1.58 -10.94 -1.91
C ALA A 150 -0.30 -10.32 -2.52
N TYR A 151 0.54 -9.69 -1.70
CA TYR A 151 1.81 -9.09 -2.12
C TYR A 151 3.02 -10.01 -1.92
N LEU A 152 2.95 -11.00 -1.02
CA LEU A 152 4.08 -11.85 -0.64
C LEU A 152 4.54 -12.86 -1.71
N PHE A 153 3.68 -13.19 -2.68
CA PHE A 153 3.92 -14.26 -3.66
C PHE A 153 4.07 -13.72 -5.08
N ARG A 154 4.67 -12.54 -5.21
CA ARG A 154 4.86 -11.85 -6.48
C ARG A 154 6.27 -12.01 -7.03
#